data_AF-A0A1B6HZE6-F1
#
_entry.id   AF-A0A1B6HZE6-F1
#
_cell.length_a   1.000
_cell.length_b   1.000
_cell.length_c   1.000
_cell.angle_alpha   90.00
_cell.angle_beta   90.00
_cell.angle_gamma   90.00
#
_symmetry.space_group_name_H-M   'P 1'
#
loop_
_entity.id
_entity.type
_entity.pdbx_description
1 polymer ?
#
loop_
_entity_poly.entity_id
_entity_poly.type
_entity_poly.pdbx_seq_one_letter_code
_entity_poly.pdbx_strand_id
1 'polypeptide(L)'
;MIRNRNRRPNPALETKRDGYLEAGKEKQNELLTIYKQSVSKTNHLHANLLFTTLHGRSILSAICKHVTFVEPSVMNNSWRDLAARLGYSDIEVKCFNNLRGSVYDPTEVLLQYYAATKTEGTVGDILESLLVLGFLPALHQVQKHIDLFLTEVETGEADLLEKPIRAEISDLESKNIVKAANFKLCIPAIFDSPQSKDVIVKTVSCNNKVQQELLHRARPQTAQHKQYCKYVMLSFASDGYTTAVRVAAILRATTNRKGFPIGVMMLCENDNIIMRNPGQMITEILSKMDFVIPVLTDGYFAALKCPDSRARLVDERYIQFIHDVVMSKYILSQCVSNVRPVIPTHLVNSILSKPEFVHNSIFHAWRSEDESQALANGIINSRRSRILPQ
;
A
#
# COMPACT_ATOMS: atom_id res chain seq x y z
N MET A 1 -21.14 -41.80 -37.85
CA MET A 1 -19.87 -41.64 -37.08
C MET A 1 -19.77 -42.78 -36.08
N ILE A 2 -18.93 -43.78 -36.37
CA ILE A 2 -18.78 -45.00 -35.57
C ILE A 2 -17.93 -44.67 -34.34
N ARG A 3 -18.53 -44.68 -33.15
CA ARG A 3 -17.80 -44.65 -31.87
C ARG A 3 -17.22 -46.04 -31.63
N ASN A 4 -15.92 -46.16 -31.86
CA ASN A 4 -15.16 -47.38 -31.58
C ASN A 4 -14.92 -47.50 -30.06
N ARG A 5 -15.94 -47.97 -29.31
CA ARG A 5 -15.86 -48.30 -27.89
C ARG A 5 -15.56 -49.80 -27.76
N ASN A 6 -14.29 -50.20 -27.84
CA ASN A 6 -13.77 -51.48 -27.30
C ASN A 6 -12.26 -51.62 -27.57
N ARG A 7 -11.44 -50.71 -27.05
CA ARG A 7 -10.02 -51.01 -26.82
C ARG A 7 -9.87 -51.40 -25.36
N ARG A 8 -9.69 -52.70 -25.08
CA ARG A 8 -9.24 -53.14 -23.76
C ARG A 8 -7.85 -52.53 -23.52
N PRO A 9 -7.63 -51.80 -22.42
CA PRO A 9 -6.32 -51.23 -22.13
C PRO A 9 -5.27 -52.34 -21.99
N ASN A 10 -4.09 -52.12 -22.55
CA ASN A 10 -3.01 -53.10 -22.56
C ASN A 10 -2.48 -53.28 -21.12
N PRO A 11 -2.58 -54.47 -20.51
CA PRO A 11 -2.22 -54.69 -19.10
C PRO A 11 -0.76 -54.30 -18.80
N ALA A 12 0.17 -54.55 -19.72
CA ALA A 12 1.58 -54.22 -19.51
C ALA A 12 1.85 -52.70 -19.51
N LEU A 13 1.04 -51.91 -20.23
CA LEU A 13 1.13 -50.45 -20.22
C LEU A 13 0.45 -49.86 -18.99
N GLU A 14 -0.65 -50.47 -18.52
CA GLU A 14 -1.31 -50.10 -17.26
C GLU A 14 -0.37 -50.34 -16.06
N THR A 15 0.27 -51.51 -15.97
CA THR A 15 1.26 -51.81 -14.92
C THR A 15 2.45 -50.84 -14.94
N LYS A 16 2.96 -50.48 -16.13
CA LYS A 16 4.01 -49.46 -16.23
C LYS A 16 3.52 -48.09 -15.78
N ARG A 17 2.32 -47.67 -16.20
CA ARG A 17 1.73 -46.39 -15.80
C ARG A 17 1.55 -46.33 -14.28
N ASP A 18 1.01 -47.39 -13.69
CA ASP A 18 0.79 -47.47 -12.25
C ASP A 18 2.14 -47.44 -11.50
N GLY A 19 3.16 -48.14 -11.99
CA GLY A 19 4.52 -48.04 -11.46
C GLY A 19 5.13 -46.63 -11.51
N TYR A 20 4.92 -45.89 -12.61
CA TYR A 20 5.35 -44.48 -12.71
C TYR A 20 4.57 -43.55 -11.77
N LEU A 21 3.27 -43.81 -11.59
CA LEU A 21 2.42 -43.04 -10.68
C LEU A 21 2.81 -43.28 -9.22
N GLU A 22 3.10 -44.52 -8.84
CA GLU A 22 3.56 -44.85 -7.48
C GLU A 22 4.94 -44.28 -7.17
N ALA A 23 5.91 -44.38 -8.10
CA ALA A 23 7.21 -43.73 -7.94
C ALA A 23 7.09 -42.19 -7.86
N GLY A 24 6.14 -41.60 -8.59
CA GLY A 24 5.82 -40.18 -8.51
C GLY A 24 5.26 -39.77 -7.14
N LYS A 25 4.35 -40.58 -6.58
CA LYS A 25 3.79 -40.37 -5.23
C LYS A 25 4.85 -40.50 -4.14
N GLU A 26 5.74 -41.49 -4.25
CA GLU A 26 6.81 -41.71 -3.28
C GLU A 26 7.75 -40.49 -3.22
N LYS A 27 8.20 -40.00 -4.38
CA LYS A 27 9.01 -38.78 -4.49
C LYS A 27 8.29 -37.54 -3.95
N GLN A 28 6.98 -37.43 -4.18
CA GLN A 28 6.18 -36.34 -3.64
C GLN A 28 6.07 -36.41 -2.11
N ASN A 29 5.88 -37.60 -1.55
CA ASN A 29 5.83 -37.82 -0.09
C ASN A 29 7.17 -37.51 0.57
N GLU A 30 8.28 -37.86 -0.07
CA GLU A 30 9.63 -37.49 0.39
C GLU A 30 9.78 -35.96 0.46
N LEU A 31 9.45 -35.24 -0.62
CA LEU A 31 9.50 -33.77 -0.64
C LEU A 31 8.62 -33.13 0.44
N LEU A 32 7.39 -33.63 0.63
CA LEU A 32 6.49 -33.17 1.69
C LEU A 32 7.10 -33.36 3.07
N THR A 33 7.84 -34.44 3.29
CA THR A 33 8.55 -34.71 4.55
C THR A 33 9.64 -33.66 4.79
N ILE A 34 10.42 -33.32 3.75
CA ILE A 34 11.47 -32.30 3.85
C ILE A 34 10.84 -30.91 4.11
N TYR A 35 9.70 -30.58 3.50
CA TYR A 35 8.98 -29.33 3.78
C TYR A 35 8.45 -29.27 5.22
N LYS A 36 7.90 -30.37 5.76
CA LYS A 36 7.48 -30.44 7.17
C LYS A 36 8.66 -30.29 8.14
N GLN A 37 9.81 -30.86 7.79
CA GLN A 37 11.03 -30.66 8.58
C GLN A 37 11.48 -29.21 8.56
N SER A 38 11.38 -28.54 7.41
CA SER A 38 11.68 -27.11 7.23
C SER A 38 10.80 -26.21 8.11
N VAL A 39 9.49 -26.49 8.15
CA VAL A 39 8.54 -25.83 9.06
C VAL A 39 9.00 -26.03 10.51
N SER A 40 9.24 -27.28 10.91
CA SER A 40 9.64 -27.61 12.29
C SER A 40 10.92 -26.89 12.73
N LYS A 41 11.93 -26.82 11.85
CA LYS A 41 13.19 -26.12 12.09
C LYS A 41 13.03 -24.61 12.24
N THR A 42 11.96 -24.01 11.69
CA THR A 42 11.78 -22.55 11.64
C THR A 42 10.65 -22.03 12.55
N ASN A 43 9.97 -22.93 13.27
CA ASN A 43 8.89 -22.61 14.22
C ASN A 43 9.31 -21.85 15.49
N HIS A 44 10.60 -21.61 15.68
CA HIS A 44 11.13 -20.81 16.79
C HIS A 44 11.81 -19.52 16.29
N LEU A 45 11.78 -19.26 14.99
CA LEU A 45 12.37 -18.08 14.36
C LEU A 45 11.26 -17.11 14.02
N HIS A 46 11.31 -15.91 14.58
CA HIS A 46 10.31 -14.90 14.31
C HIS A 46 10.35 -14.42 12.86
N ALA A 47 9.18 -14.07 12.31
CA ALA A 47 9.05 -13.64 10.92
C ALA A 47 9.85 -12.37 10.59
N ASN A 48 10.19 -11.53 11.59
CA ASN A 48 11.01 -10.33 11.34
C ASN A 48 12.42 -10.63 10.82
N LEU A 49 12.94 -11.83 11.10
CA LEU A 49 14.24 -12.27 10.61
C LEU A 49 14.31 -12.34 9.08
N LEU A 50 13.17 -12.54 8.40
CA LEU A 50 13.08 -12.51 6.94
C LEU A 50 13.51 -11.17 6.32
N PHE A 51 13.45 -10.09 7.09
CA PHE A 51 13.75 -8.74 6.62
C PHE A 51 15.12 -8.25 7.07
N THR A 52 15.70 -8.86 8.11
CA THR A 52 16.95 -8.41 8.73
C THR A 52 18.15 -9.26 8.33
N THR A 53 17.97 -10.52 7.96
CA THR A 53 19.07 -11.42 7.58
C THR A 53 19.20 -11.56 6.07
N LEU A 54 20.40 -11.89 5.58
CA LEU A 54 20.69 -12.07 4.15
C LEU A 54 19.90 -13.25 3.57
N HIS A 55 19.96 -14.40 4.25
CA HIS A 55 19.24 -15.59 3.79
C HIS A 55 17.74 -15.49 4.08
N GLY A 56 17.33 -14.76 5.12
CA GLY A 56 15.92 -14.42 5.36
C GLY A 56 15.32 -13.63 4.19
N ARG A 57 16.05 -12.64 3.65
CA ARG A 57 15.61 -11.89 2.47
C ARG A 57 15.55 -12.76 1.21
N SER A 58 16.44 -13.75 1.12
CA SER A 58 16.42 -14.71 0.01
C SER A 58 15.18 -15.62 0.08
N ILE A 59 14.80 -16.06 1.28
CA ILE A 59 13.55 -16.77 1.54
C ILE A 59 12.34 -15.90 1.16
N LEU A 60 12.29 -14.66 1.65
CA LEU A 60 11.22 -13.69 1.35
C LEU A 60 11.05 -13.48 -0.16
N SER A 61 12.16 -13.23 -0.87
CA SER A 61 12.17 -13.03 -2.32
C SER A 61 11.62 -14.25 -3.07
N ALA A 62 12.00 -15.46 -2.66
CA ALA A 62 11.50 -16.69 -3.24
C ALA A 62 9.98 -16.84 -3.03
N ILE A 63 9.47 -16.50 -1.84
CA ILE A 63 8.03 -16.53 -1.54
C ILE A 63 7.29 -15.52 -2.42
N CYS A 64 7.71 -14.25 -2.44
CA CYS A 64 7.06 -13.18 -3.22
C CYS A 64 6.99 -13.55 -4.71
N LYS A 65 8.09 -14.04 -5.29
CA LYS A 65 8.16 -14.44 -6.70
C LYS A 65 7.13 -15.53 -7.07
N HIS A 66 6.82 -16.44 -6.14
CA HIS A 66 5.95 -17.58 -6.42
C HIS A 66 4.52 -17.42 -5.94
N VAL A 67 4.25 -16.50 -5.01
CA VAL A 67 2.91 -16.26 -4.45
C VAL A 67 2.22 -15.07 -5.13
N THR A 68 2.96 -14.00 -5.46
CA THR A 68 2.38 -12.81 -6.12
C THR A 68 2.02 -13.05 -7.57
N PHE A 69 2.81 -13.85 -8.30
CA PHE A 69 2.67 -14.05 -9.75
C PHE A 69 1.71 -15.18 -10.15
N VAL A 70 0.89 -15.71 -9.23
CA VAL A 70 -0.12 -16.71 -9.58
C VAL A 70 -1.29 -16.03 -10.27
N GLU A 71 -1.56 -16.41 -11.53
CA GLU A 71 -2.71 -15.91 -12.28
C GLU A 71 -4.03 -16.20 -11.52
N PRO A 72 -4.90 -15.20 -11.31
CA PRO A 72 -6.14 -15.35 -10.54
C PRO A 72 -7.15 -16.37 -11.09
N SER A 73 -6.92 -16.92 -12.28
CA SER A 73 -7.91 -17.67 -13.05
C SER A 73 -7.89 -19.18 -12.82
N VAL A 74 -6.87 -19.75 -12.14
CA VAL A 74 -6.69 -21.22 -12.18
C VAL A 74 -6.74 -21.94 -10.83
N MET A 75 -6.41 -21.32 -9.68
CA MET A 75 -6.47 -22.00 -8.38
C MET A 75 -6.67 -21.03 -7.21
N ASN A 76 -7.26 -21.52 -6.11
CA ASN A 76 -7.44 -20.89 -4.79
C ASN A 76 -6.10 -20.57 -4.04
N ASN A 77 -5.10 -20.08 -4.75
CA ASN A 77 -3.71 -19.98 -4.30
C ASN A 77 -3.12 -18.61 -4.63
N SER A 78 -3.67 -17.56 -4.03
CA SER A 78 -3.16 -16.19 -4.11
C SER A 78 -2.55 -15.74 -2.78
N TRP A 79 -1.86 -14.60 -2.79
CA TRP A 79 -1.42 -13.94 -1.55
C TRP A 79 -2.58 -13.65 -0.59
N ARG A 80 -3.84 -13.57 -1.08
CA ARG A 80 -5.04 -13.39 -0.24
C ARG A 80 -5.36 -14.63 0.57
N ASP A 81 -5.19 -15.81 -0.03
CA ASP A 81 -5.40 -17.09 0.65
C ASP A 81 -4.33 -17.30 1.72
N LEU A 82 -3.09 -16.87 1.42
CA LEU A 82 -2.02 -16.80 2.42
C LEU A 82 -2.39 -15.86 3.57
N ALA A 83 -2.91 -14.67 3.28
CA ALA A 83 -3.34 -13.72 4.30
C ALA A 83 -4.46 -14.28 5.19
N ALA A 84 -5.48 -14.88 4.59
CA ALA A 84 -6.56 -15.53 5.32
C ALA A 84 -6.03 -16.66 6.22
N ARG A 85 -5.07 -17.45 5.72
CA ARG A 85 -4.45 -18.54 6.49
C ARG A 85 -3.60 -18.05 7.66
N LEU A 86 -2.92 -16.91 7.50
CA LEU A 86 -2.19 -16.22 8.57
C LEU A 86 -3.12 -15.52 9.58
N GLY A 87 -4.44 -15.64 9.40
CA GLY A 87 -5.45 -15.18 10.34
C GLY A 87 -5.88 -13.73 10.16
N TYR A 88 -5.75 -13.19 8.94
CA TYR A 88 -6.29 -11.87 8.59
C TYR A 88 -7.73 -11.96 8.11
N SER A 89 -8.53 -10.98 8.49
CA SER A 89 -9.92 -10.83 8.05
C SER A 89 -10.02 -10.35 6.60
N ASP A 90 -11.16 -10.61 5.95
CA ASP A 90 -11.44 -10.11 4.60
C ASP A 90 -11.29 -8.58 4.47
N ILE A 91 -11.53 -7.84 5.55
CA ILE A 91 -11.37 -6.38 5.60
C ILE A 91 -9.88 -6.01 5.52
N GLU A 92 -9.03 -6.67 6.32
CA GLU A 92 -7.58 -6.46 6.28
C GLU A 92 -7.00 -6.89 4.93
N VAL A 93 -7.45 -8.02 4.37
CA VAL A 93 -7.09 -8.49 3.02
C VAL A 93 -7.41 -7.45 1.95
N LYS A 94 -8.58 -6.80 2.04
CA LYS A 94 -8.95 -5.69 1.14
C LYS A 94 -8.04 -4.47 1.32
N CYS A 95 -7.60 -4.16 2.54
CA CYS A 95 -6.64 -3.08 2.78
C CYS A 95 -5.29 -3.34 2.12
N PHE A 96 -4.75 -4.58 2.16
CA PHE A 96 -3.55 -4.94 1.40
C PHE A 96 -3.76 -4.80 -0.12
N ASN A 97 -4.95 -5.12 -0.61
CA ASN A 97 -5.27 -5.00 -2.04
C ASN A 97 -5.28 -3.55 -2.53
N ASN A 98 -5.53 -2.58 -1.64
CA ASN A 98 -5.45 -1.15 -1.94
C ASN A 98 -4.00 -0.62 -1.97
N LEU A 99 -3.02 -1.40 -1.49
CA LEU A 99 -1.59 -1.09 -1.59
C LEU A 99 -0.96 -1.58 -2.91
N ARG A 100 -1.74 -2.30 -3.74
CA ARG A 100 -1.32 -2.93 -5.01
C ARG A 100 -0.92 -1.92 -6.11
N GLY A 101 -1.14 -0.62 -5.89
CA GLY A 101 -0.65 0.48 -6.74
C GLY A 101 0.70 1.09 -6.29
N SER A 102 1.35 0.53 -5.28
CA SER A 102 2.65 0.99 -4.80
C SER A 102 3.81 0.17 -5.38
N VAL A 103 5.03 0.68 -5.28
CA VAL A 103 6.31 0.04 -5.68
C VAL A 103 6.56 -1.32 -5.01
N TYR A 104 5.68 -1.76 -4.11
CA TYR A 104 5.87 -2.91 -3.22
C TYR A 104 5.06 -4.14 -3.65
N ASP A 105 5.66 -5.32 -3.48
CA ASP A 105 5.03 -6.61 -3.71
C ASP A 105 3.95 -6.89 -2.63
N PRO A 106 2.72 -7.28 -2.99
CA PRO A 106 1.64 -7.47 -2.02
C PRO A 106 1.91 -8.60 -1.02
N THR A 107 2.65 -9.63 -1.42
CA THR A 107 3.08 -10.71 -0.50
C THR A 107 4.14 -10.19 0.46
N GLU A 108 5.07 -9.37 0.00
CA GLU A 108 6.09 -8.73 0.85
C GLU A 108 5.44 -7.85 1.92
N VAL A 109 4.50 -6.99 1.53
CA VAL A 109 3.77 -6.11 2.47
C VAL A 109 2.97 -6.92 3.49
N LEU A 110 2.29 -7.98 3.05
CA LEU A 110 1.57 -8.89 3.95
C LEU A 110 2.51 -9.51 4.99
N LEU A 111 3.65 -10.05 4.56
CA LEU A 111 4.60 -10.70 5.45
C LEU A 111 5.30 -9.71 6.38
N GLN A 112 5.53 -8.49 5.92
CA GLN A 112 6.07 -7.41 6.73
C GLN A 112 5.07 -7.01 7.82
N TYR A 113 3.79 -6.90 7.47
CA TYR A 113 2.74 -6.66 8.45
C TYR A 113 2.57 -7.81 9.44
N TYR A 114 2.70 -9.05 8.98
CA TYR A 114 2.70 -10.24 9.84
C TYR A 114 3.85 -10.25 10.84
N ALA A 115 5.07 -10.03 10.37
CA ALA A 115 6.25 -9.91 11.22
C ALA A 115 6.16 -8.76 12.23
N ALA A 116 5.34 -7.76 11.95
CA ALA A 116 5.23 -6.57 12.77
C ALA A 116 4.06 -6.61 13.77
N THR A 117 2.96 -7.30 13.45
CA THR A 117 1.75 -7.35 14.29
C THR A 117 1.57 -8.64 15.07
N LYS A 118 2.07 -9.77 14.56
CA LYS A 118 2.00 -11.05 15.27
C LYS A 118 3.27 -11.20 16.09
N THR A 119 3.19 -10.85 17.37
CA THR A 119 4.35 -10.91 18.31
C THR A 119 4.98 -12.29 18.35
N GLU A 120 4.18 -13.35 18.19
CA GLU A 120 4.65 -14.74 18.20
C GLU A 120 4.60 -15.38 16.80
N GLY A 121 4.51 -14.57 15.74
CA GLY A 121 4.47 -15.05 14.36
C GLY A 121 5.85 -15.51 13.88
N THR A 122 5.92 -16.73 13.36
CA THR A 122 7.19 -17.38 13.01
C THR A 122 7.36 -17.54 11.50
N VAL A 123 8.60 -17.76 11.07
CA VAL A 123 8.90 -18.21 9.70
C VAL A 123 8.22 -19.56 9.44
N GLY A 124 8.19 -20.44 10.45
CA GLY A 124 7.52 -21.73 10.37
C GLY A 124 6.02 -21.62 10.07
N ASP A 125 5.30 -20.69 10.69
CA ASP A 125 3.87 -20.45 10.43
C ASP A 125 3.61 -20.04 8.97
N ILE A 126 4.51 -19.23 8.40
CA ILE A 126 4.46 -18.82 6.99
C ILE A 126 4.69 -20.03 6.09
N LEU A 127 5.72 -20.84 6.35
CA LEU A 127 6.02 -22.04 5.56
C LEU A 127 4.93 -23.11 5.67
N GLU A 128 4.33 -23.27 6.85
CA GLU A 128 3.20 -24.18 7.06
C GLU A 128 1.98 -23.71 6.25
N SER A 129 1.70 -22.41 6.27
CA SER A 129 0.62 -21.82 5.47
C SER A 129 0.83 -22.06 3.97
N LEU A 130 2.05 -21.87 3.48
CA LEU A 130 2.41 -22.17 2.09
C LEU A 130 2.25 -23.66 1.74
N LEU A 131 2.62 -24.55 2.65
CA LEU A 131 2.48 -26.00 2.48
C LEU A 131 1.01 -26.42 2.39
N VAL A 132 0.16 -25.91 3.27
CA VAL A 132 -1.28 -26.22 3.26
C VAL A 132 -1.96 -25.69 2.01
N LEU A 133 -1.58 -24.50 1.55
CA LEU A 133 -2.09 -23.90 0.32
C LEU A 133 -1.48 -24.52 -0.96
N GLY A 134 -0.52 -25.43 -0.83
CA GLY A 134 0.08 -26.12 -1.96
C GLY A 134 1.01 -25.25 -2.82
N PHE A 135 1.63 -24.21 -2.24
CA PHE A 135 2.68 -23.42 -2.90
C PHE A 135 4.03 -24.17 -2.95
N LEU A 136 4.01 -25.39 -3.51
CA LEU A 136 5.18 -26.26 -3.62
C LEU A 136 6.37 -25.61 -4.34
N PRO A 137 6.19 -24.81 -5.41
CA PRO A 137 7.31 -24.11 -6.06
C PRO A 137 8.03 -23.14 -5.13
N ALA A 138 7.28 -22.40 -4.30
CA ALA A 138 7.85 -21.47 -3.32
C ALA A 138 8.69 -22.25 -2.29
N LEU A 139 8.11 -23.31 -1.72
CA LEU A 139 8.78 -24.17 -0.73
C LEU A 139 10.06 -24.80 -1.28
N HIS A 140 10.03 -25.28 -2.52
CA HIS A 140 11.20 -25.87 -3.16
C HIS A 140 12.35 -24.87 -3.31
N GLN A 141 12.07 -23.61 -3.67
CA GLN A 141 13.11 -22.59 -3.78
C GLN A 141 13.63 -22.15 -2.40
N VAL A 142 12.73 -22.01 -1.44
CA VAL A 142 13.07 -21.60 -0.07
C VAL A 142 14.03 -22.59 0.59
N GLN A 143 13.91 -23.89 0.34
CA GLN A 143 14.76 -24.92 0.95
C GLN A 143 16.26 -24.66 0.81
N LYS A 144 16.71 -24.10 -0.32
CA LYS A 144 18.12 -23.80 -0.58
C LYS A 144 18.70 -22.79 0.40
N HIS A 145 17.84 -22.01 1.05
CA HIS A 145 18.22 -20.93 1.96
C HIS A 145 17.95 -21.25 3.42
N ILE A 146 17.21 -22.32 3.74
CA ILE A 146 16.82 -22.62 5.14
C ILE A 146 18.03 -22.98 5.99
N ASP A 147 18.86 -23.93 5.56
CA ASP A 147 20.01 -24.35 6.39
C ASP A 147 21.06 -23.22 6.51
N LEU A 148 21.20 -22.40 5.46
CA LEU A 148 22.04 -21.20 5.50
C LEU A 148 21.47 -20.13 6.44
N PHE A 149 20.15 -19.94 6.43
CA PHE A 149 19.46 -19.01 7.32
C PHE A 149 19.56 -19.44 8.79
N LEU A 150 19.44 -20.75 9.08
CA LEU A 150 19.66 -21.28 10.42
C LEU A 150 21.09 -21.04 10.89
N THR A 151 22.07 -21.32 10.02
CA THR A 151 23.48 -21.06 10.32
C THR A 151 23.73 -19.58 10.60
N GLU A 152 23.17 -18.67 9.80
CA GLU A 152 23.29 -17.21 9.97
C GLU A 152 22.71 -16.73 11.31
N VAL A 153 21.59 -17.32 11.75
CA VAL A 153 20.98 -17.01 13.06
C VAL A 153 21.82 -17.57 14.22
N GLU A 154 22.40 -18.75 14.06
CA GLU A 154 23.23 -19.39 15.09
C GLU A 154 24.59 -18.72 15.27
N THR A 155 25.23 -18.26 14.19
CA THR A 155 26.56 -17.63 14.23
C THR A 155 26.53 -16.18 14.70
N GLY A 156 25.37 -15.53 14.71
CA GLY A 156 25.23 -14.16 15.20
C GLY A 156 25.92 -13.11 14.34
N GLU A 157 26.19 -13.41 13.06
CA GLU A 157 26.73 -12.43 12.09
C GLU A 157 25.71 -11.35 11.71
N ALA A 158 24.43 -11.58 11.99
CA ALA A 158 23.47 -10.50 12.09
C ALA A 158 23.73 -9.73 13.39
N ASP A 159 24.22 -8.48 13.30
CA ASP A 159 24.08 -7.51 14.39
C ASP A 159 22.70 -7.73 15.01
N LEU A 160 22.61 -8.04 16.32
CA LEU A 160 21.42 -8.13 17.20
C LEU A 160 21.04 -9.53 17.72
N LEU A 161 21.32 -9.75 19.00
CA LEU A 161 20.63 -10.76 19.81
C LEU A 161 20.16 -10.11 21.12
N GLU A 162 18.84 -9.91 21.28
CA GLU A 162 18.25 -10.02 22.61
C GLU A 162 18.11 -11.52 22.89
N LYS A 163 19.10 -12.10 23.57
CA LYS A 163 18.92 -13.42 24.18
C LYS A 163 17.92 -13.26 25.32
N PRO A 164 16.90 -14.14 25.44
CA PRO A 164 15.94 -14.03 26.53
C PRO A 164 16.67 -14.12 27.88
N ILE A 165 16.46 -13.10 28.72
CA ILE A 165 16.87 -13.12 30.12
C ILE A 165 16.11 -14.28 30.76
N ARG A 166 16.82 -15.31 31.23
CA ARG A 166 16.26 -16.34 32.11
C ARG A 166 15.83 -15.66 33.40
N ALA A 167 14.60 -15.16 33.45
CA ALA A 167 13.92 -14.92 34.71
C ALA A 167 13.29 -16.26 35.11
N GLU A 168 13.86 -16.90 36.12
CA GLU A 168 13.15 -17.90 36.89
C GLU A 168 11.88 -17.23 37.43
N ILE A 169 10.70 -17.71 37.03
CA ILE A 169 9.46 -17.86 37.81
C ILE A 169 8.29 -18.26 36.87
N SER A 170 7.84 -19.51 37.06
CA SER A 170 6.52 -20.14 36.86
C SER A 170 5.72 -20.00 35.54
N ASP A 171 5.46 -21.17 34.94
CA ASP A 171 4.17 -21.63 34.38
C ASP A 171 3.46 -20.77 33.33
N LEU A 172 4.06 -20.69 32.15
CA LEU A 172 3.38 -20.93 30.86
C LEU A 172 4.50 -21.20 29.84
N GLU A 173 4.35 -22.20 28.97
CA GLU A 173 5.34 -22.53 27.93
C GLU A 173 5.54 -21.37 26.94
N SER A 174 6.29 -20.34 27.33
CA SER A 174 6.72 -19.28 26.44
C SER A 174 7.73 -19.89 25.48
N LYS A 175 7.29 -20.21 24.27
CA LYS A 175 8.16 -20.60 23.16
C LYS A 175 9.30 -19.58 23.10
N ASN A 176 10.54 -20.06 23.20
CA ASN A 176 11.72 -19.21 23.05
C ASN A 176 11.84 -18.79 21.58
N ILE A 177 11.12 -17.74 21.19
CA ILE A 177 11.14 -17.21 19.83
C ILE A 177 12.33 -16.27 19.67
N VAL A 178 13.20 -16.56 18.70
CA VAL A 178 14.35 -15.74 18.33
C VAL A 178 13.89 -14.59 17.43
N LYS A 179 14.22 -13.35 17.79
CA LYS A 179 13.79 -12.10 17.11
C LYS A 179 15.00 -11.21 16.83
N ALA A 180 14.97 -10.48 15.71
CA ALA A 180 15.93 -9.39 15.48
C ALA A 180 15.55 -8.13 16.29
N ALA A 181 16.51 -7.53 17.02
CA ALA A 181 16.22 -6.44 17.96
C ALA A 181 16.09 -5.03 17.32
N ASN A 182 16.61 -4.80 16.11
CA ASN A 182 16.51 -3.53 15.36
C ASN A 182 15.55 -3.65 14.17
N PHE A 183 14.59 -4.57 14.21
CA PHE A 183 13.57 -4.58 13.18
C PHE A 183 12.72 -3.31 13.29
N LYS A 184 13.02 -2.33 12.44
CA LYS A 184 12.26 -1.09 12.38
C LYS A 184 10.95 -1.36 11.63
N LEU A 185 9.84 -1.19 12.34
CA LEU A 185 8.50 -1.24 11.77
C LEU A 185 8.41 -0.31 10.55
N CYS A 186 8.08 -0.88 9.41
CA CYS A 186 7.65 -0.13 8.23
C CYS A 186 6.27 -0.66 7.82
N ILE A 187 5.33 -0.67 8.77
CA ILE A 187 3.92 -0.95 8.47
C ILE A 187 3.32 0.30 7.83
N PRO A 188 2.66 0.20 6.67
CA PRO A 188 1.80 1.26 6.19
C PRO A 188 0.68 1.52 7.22
N ALA A 189 0.58 2.74 7.76
CA ALA A 189 -0.36 3.07 8.84
C ALA A 189 -1.86 2.95 8.48
N ILE A 190 -2.19 2.46 7.28
CA ILE A 190 -3.55 1.97 6.94
C ILE A 190 -3.99 0.81 7.86
N PHE A 191 -3.03 0.13 8.48
CA PHE A 191 -3.27 -0.98 9.40
C PHE A 191 -3.15 -0.62 10.88
N ASP A 192 -2.77 0.62 11.21
CA ASP A 192 -2.85 1.09 12.59
C ASP A 192 -4.32 1.33 12.93
N SER A 193 -4.93 0.37 13.63
CA SER A 193 -6.21 0.59 14.29
C SER A 193 -6.05 1.75 15.27
N PRO A 194 -6.94 2.77 15.26
CA PRO A 194 -6.93 3.80 16.28
C PRO A 194 -7.34 3.15 17.61
N GLN A 195 -6.35 2.67 18.38
CA GLN A 195 -6.57 2.43 19.80
C GLN A 195 -6.88 3.77 20.43
N SER A 196 -8.15 3.96 20.80
CA SER A 196 -8.67 5.14 21.47
C SER A 196 -7.93 5.37 22.78
N LYS A 197 -6.92 6.24 22.76
CA LYS A 197 -6.47 6.96 23.96
C LYS A 197 -6.17 8.40 23.55
N ASP A 198 -6.84 9.32 24.24
CA ASP A 198 -6.80 10.76 24.05
C ASP A 198 -5.38 11.29 23.87
N VAL A 199 -5.05 11.73 22.65
CA VAL A 199 -3.79 12.42 22.39
C VAL A 199 -3.98 13.90 22.72
N ILE A 200 -3.65 14.25 23.96
CA ILE A 200 -3.27 15.61 24.34
C ILE A 200 -1.94 15.91 23.65
N VAL A 201 -1.99 16.71 22.58
CA VAL A 201 -0.79 17.17 21.86
C VAL A 201 -0.01 18.13 22.76
N LYS A 202 1.03 17.63 23.43
CA LYS A 202 2.07 18.47 24.05
C LYS A 202 2.96 19.05 22.96
N THR A 203 2.94 20.37 22.84
CA THR A 203 3.81 21.17 21.99
C THR A 203 5.25 21.08 22.52
N VAL A 204 6.16 20.50 21.75
CA VAL A 204 7.61 20.58 22.04
C VAL A 204 8.19 21.74 21.25
N SER A 205 8.67 22.73 22.01
CA SER A 205 9.44 23.86 21.55
C SER A 205 10.86 23.41 21.21
N CYS A 206 11.31 23.65 19.99
CA CYS A 206 12.72 23.56 19.61
C CYS A 206 13.13 24.90 18.99
N ASN A 207 13.85 25.70 19.77
CA ASN A 207 14.66 26.79 19.25
C ASN A 207 15.86 26.19 18.51
N ASN A 208 16.18 26.72 17.34
CA ASN A 208 17.54 27.17 17.00
C ASN A 208 17.51 28.07 15.76
N LYS A 209 18.12 29.24 15.91
CA LYS A 209 18.45 30.22 14.87
C LYS A 209 19.51 29.57 13.95
N VAL A 210 19.54 29.78 12.64
CA VAL A 210 20.22 30.91 11.97
C VAL A 210 20.00 30.78 10.44
N GLN A 211 19.88 31.92 9.74
CA GLN A 211 19.83 32.17 8.27
C GLN A 211 18.50 31.86 7.54
N GLN A 212 17.85 32.75 6.78
CA GLN A 212 18.24 34.05 6.23
C GLN A 212 17.02 34.99 6.13
N GLU A 213 17.29 36.27 6.38
CA GLU A 213 16.43 37.41 6.17
C GLU A 213 16.19 37.67 4.67
N LEU A 214 14.93 37.70 4.25
CA LEU A 214 14.35 38.73 3.38
C LEU A 214 12.88 38.38 3.12
N LEU A 215 12.01 38.77 4.06
CA LEU A 215 10.66 39.30 3.85
C LEU A 215 9.99 39.47 5.22
N HIS A 216 10.39 40.55 5.92
CA HIS A 216 9.70 41.00 7.12
C HIS A 216 8.42 41.77 6.76
N ARG A 217 7.26 41.17 7.05
CA ARG A 217 6.07 41.73 7.74
C ARG A 217 4.91 40.74 7.48
N ALA A 218 4.26 40.09 8.44
CA ALA A 218 4.06 40.35 9.87
C ALA A 218 3.96 39.03 10.66
N ARG A 219 4.49 39.00 11.89
CA ARG A 219 4.26 37.95 12.89
C ARG A 219 3.01 38.29 13.73
N PRO A 220 2.45 37.32 14.47
CA PRO A 220 1.12 36.80 14.26
C PRO A 220 0.08 37.48 15.15
N GLN A 221 -1.05 37.89 14.58
CA GLN A 221 -2.27 37.99 15.35
C GLN A 221 -2.66 36.57 15.76
N THR A 222 -2.91 36.39 17.06
CA THR A 222 -3.67 35.30 17.69
C THR A 222 -4.20 34.25 16.73
N ALA A 223 -3.82 32.98 16.90
CA ALA A 223 -4.31 31.84 16.12
C ALA A 223 -5.84 31.70 16.27
N GLN A 224 -6.59 32.55 15.56
CA GLN A 224 -7.95 32.29 15.17
C GLN A 224 -7.85 31.04 14.30
N HIS A 225 -8.49 29.96 14.73
CA HIS A 225 -8.79 28.85 13.84
C HIS A 225 -9.50 29.45 12.62
N LYS A 226 -8.77 29.63 11.51
CA LYS A 226 -9.36 30.12 10.26
C LYS A 226 -10.44 29.13 9.89
N GLN A 227 -11.69 29.56 10.02
CA GLN A 227 -12.83 28.74 9.67
C GLN A 227 -12.98 28.78 8.16
N TYR A 228 -12.96 27.61 7.53
CA TYR A 228 -13.10 27.46 6.09
C TYR A 228 -14.50 26.95 5.75
N CYS A 229 -15.05 27.38 4.61
CA CYS A 229 -16.36 26.91 4.16
C CYS A 229 -16.31 25.53 3.48
N LYS A 230 -15.18 25.22 2.83
CA LYS A 230 -14.88 23.97 2.14
C LYS A 230 -13.38 23.71 2.17
N TYR A 231 -12.99 22.46 2.08
CA TYR A 231 -11.60 22.03 1.90
C TYR A 231 -11.40 21.41 0.53
N VAL A 232 -10.35 21.85 -0.16
CA VAL A 232 -10.04 21.45 -1.53
C VAL A 232 -8.58 21.05 -1.61
N MET A 233 -8.28 19.93 -2.25
CA MET A 233 -6.91 19.52 -2.58
C MET A 233 -6.66 19.67 -4.07
N LEU A 234 -5.51 20.24 -4.42
CA LEU A 234 -5.00 20.27 -5.79
C LEU A 234 -4.05 19.09 -6.01
N SER A 235 -4.15 18.45 -7.17
CA SER A 235 -3.24 17.39 -7.63
C SER A 235 -2.71 17.78 -9.00
N PHE A 236 -1.38 17.86 -9.18
CA PHE A 236 -0.78 18.40 -10.40
C PHE A 236 0.65 17.87 -10.60
N ALA A 237 1.08 17.78 -11.87
CA ALA A 237 2.47 17.49 -12.24
C ALA A 237 3.28 18.79 -12.37
N SER A 238 4.60 18.69 -12.55
CA SER A 238 5.50 19.85 -12.67
C SER A 238 5.08 20.84 -13.76
N ASP A 239 4.62 20.35 -14.92
CA ASP A 239 4.13 21.19 -16.02
C ASP A 239 2.78 21.86 -15.74
N GLY A 240 2.04 21.39 -14.73
CA GLY A 240 0.79 21.98 -14.24
C GLY A 240 0.96 22.94 -13.05
N TYR A 241 2.18 23.10 -12.51
CA TYR A 241 2.42 23.86 -11.27
C TYR A 241 1.94 25.31 -11.33
N THR A 242 2.25 26.02 -12.42
CA THR A 242 1.86 27.43 -12.59
C THR A 242 0.35 27.61 -12.60
N THR A 243 -0.36 26.73 -13.30
CA THR A 243 -1.83 26.66 -13.31
C THR A 243 -2.37 26.34 -11.92
N ALA A 244 -1.80 25.37 -11.21
CA ALA A 244 -2.21 25.01 -9.86
C ALA A 244 -2.10 26.19 -8.88
N VAL A 245 -1.01 26.96 -8.93
CA VAL A 245 -0.82 28.16 -8.10
C VAL A 245 -1.87 29.23 -8.42
N ARG A 246 -2.19 29.48 -9.70
CA ARG A 246 -3.22 30.44 -10.11
C ARG A 246 -4.61 30.02 -9.63
N VAL A 247 -4.98 28.75 -9.84
CA VAL A 247 -6.23 28.17 -9.36
C VAL A 247 -6.33 28.26 -7.84
N ALA A 248 -5.25 27.94 -7.11
CA ALA A 248 -5.19 28.04 -5.66
C ALA A 248 -5.43 29.47 -5.16
N ALA A 249 -4.84 30.47 -5.81
CA ALA A 249 -5.03 31.87 -5.46
C ALA A 249 -6.51 32.30 -5.60
N ILE A 250 -7.16 31.92 -6.71
CA ILE A 250 -8.57 32.22 -6.96
C ILE A 250 -9.46 31.54 -5.90
N LEU A 251 -9.23 30.26 -5.62
CA LEU A 251 -10.00 29.52 -4.61
C LEU A 251 -9.84 30.15 -3.22
N ARG A 252 -8.61 30.47 -2.80
CA ARG A 252 -8.31 31.09 -1.50
C ARG A 252 -8.93 32.49 -1.36
N ALA A 253 -9.02 33.24 -2.45
CA ALA A 253 -9.65 34.57 -2.47
C ALA A 253 -11.18 34.52 -2.46
N THR A 254 -11.78 33.40 -2.89
CA THR A 254 -13.23 33.26 -2.98
C THR A 254 -13.83 32.91 -1.61
N THR A 255 -14.84 33.67 -1.18
CA THR A 255 -15.51 33.50 0.12
C THR A 255 -16.99 33.22 -0.04
N ASN A 256 -17.58 32.50 0.92
CA ASN A 256 -19.03 32.28 0.94
C ASN A 256 -19.80 33.51 1.46
N ARG A 257 -21.13 33.44 1.49
CA ARG A 257 -22.00 34.52 2.01
C ARG A 257 -21.70 34.93 3.47
N LYS A 258 -21.04 34.05 4.23
CA LYS A 258 -20.64 34.30 5.63
C LYS A 258 -19.19 34.81 5.74
N GLY A 259 -18.52 35.08 4.62
CA GLY A 259 -17.13 35.55 4.58
C GLY A 259 -16.07 34.48 4.80
N PHE A 260 -16.43 33.19 4.85
CA PHE A 260 -15.44 32.12 5.04
C PHE A 260 -14.79 31.71 3.71
N PRO A 261 -13.45 31.69 3.63
CA PRO A 261 -12.74 31.30 2.41
C PRO A 261 -12.74 29.78 2.19
N ILE A 262 -12.31 29.36 1.01
CA ILE A 262 -12.01 27.96 0.71
C ILE A 262 -10.61 27.62 1.24
N GLY A 263 -10.50 26.53 2.00
CA GLY A 263 -9.22 25.97 2.41
C GLY A 263 -8.62 25.17 1.25
N VAL A 264 -7.41 25.52 0.81
CA VAL A 264 -6.74 24.87 -0.33
C VAL A 264 -5.45 24.22 0.15
N MET A 265 -5.31 22.92 -0.13
CA MET A 265 -4.15 22.10 0.17
C MET A 265 -3.39 21.73 -1.10
N MET A 266 -2.08 21.99 -1.09
CA MET A 266 -1.11 21.46 -2.06
C MET A 266 -0.05 20.68 -1.29
N LEU A 267 0.38 19.51 -1.78
CA LEU A 267 1.31 18.66 -1.03
C LEU A 267 2.68 19.33 -0.88
N CYS A 268 3.16 20.03 -1.90
CA CYS A 268 4.43 20.75 -1.85
C CYS A 268 4.49 21.85 -0.76
N GLU A 269 3.35 22.38 -0.30
CA GLU A 269 3.32 23.37 0.78
C GLU A 269 3.63 22.75 2.15
N ASN A 270 3.59 21.43 2.28
CA ASN A 270 3.82 20.69 3.53
C ASN A 270 4.73 19.45 3.34
N ASP A 271 5.66 19.53 2.38
CA ASP A 271 6.52 18.44 1.93
C ASP A 271 7.22 17.68 3.07
N ASN A 272 7.83 18.39 4.02
CA ASN A 272 8.58 17.83 5.14
C ASN A 272 7.73 16.95 6.07
N ILE A 273 6.43 17.25 6.17
CA ILE A 273 5.49 16.50 7.01
C ILE A 273 4.97 15.29 6.23
N ILE A 274 4.59 15.51 4.97
CA ILE A 274 4.04 14.46 4.10
C ILE A 274 5.07 13.35 3.88
N MET A 275 6.33 13.71 3.65
CA MET A 275 7.40 12.75 3.35
C MET A 275 7.76 11.82 4.52
N ARG A 276 7.26 12.07 5.74
CA ARG A 276 7.45 11.15 6.87
C ARG A 276 6.65 9.87 6.73
N ASN A 277 5.41 9.97 6.23
CA ASN A 277 4.53 8.85 5.95
C ASN A 277 3.52 9.24 4.85
N PRO A 278 3.95 9.24 3.58
CA PRO A 278 3.19 9.86 2.50
C PRO A 278 1.83 9.20 2.26
N GLY A 279 1.77 7.86 2.31
CA GLY A 279 0.52 7.12 2.11
C GLY A 279 -0.54 7.46 3.15
N GLN A 280 -0.18 7.44 4.44
CA GLN A 280 -1.08 7.81 5.53
C GLN A 280 -1.49 9.28 5.45
N MET A 281 -0.51 10.18 5.34
CA MET A 281 -0.74 11.62 5.34
C MET A 281 -1.68 12.02 4.20
N ILE A 282 -1.44 11.51 2.99
CA ILE A 282 -2.28 11.79 1.82
C ILE A 282 -3.69 11.21 2.02
N THR A 283 -3.82 10.01 2.57
CA THR A 283 -5.13 9.39 2.84
C THR A 283 -5.92 10.19 3.87
N GLU A 284 -5.28 10.64 4.96
CA GLU A 284 -5.90 11.48 5.98
C GLU A 284 -6.29 12.85 5.43
N ILE A 285 -5.43 13.47 4.62
CA ILE A 285 -5.73 14.72 3.91
C ILE A 285 -6.99 14.51 3.04
N LEU A 286 -6.99 13.50 2.17
CA LEU A 286 -8.10 13.18 1.28
C LEU A 286 -9.40 12.83 2.01
N SER A 287 -9.33 12.32 3.24
CA SER A 287 -10.52 12.07 4.07
C SER A 287 -11.21 13.36 4.55
N LYS A 288 -10.44 14.45 4.67
CA LYS A 288 -10.90 15.76 5.16
C LYS A 288 -11.31 16.71 4.03
N MET A 289 -10.96 16.39 2.78
CA MET A 289 -11.27 17.22 1.61
C MET A 289 -12.72 17.06 1.17
N ASP A 290 -13.38 18.19 0.87
CA ASP A 290 -14.68 18.19 0.21
C ASP A 290 -14.54 17.98 -1.31
N PHE A 291 -13.46 18.48 -1.93
CA PHE A 291 -13.17 18.31 -3.36
C PHE A 291 -11.70 18.01 -3.64
N VAL A 292 -11.45 17.31 -4.75
CA VAL A 292 -10.12 17.15 -5.34
C VAL A 292 -10.12 17.77 -6.73
N ILE A 293 -9.11 18.58 -7.04
CA ILE A 293 -8.96 19.29 -8.31
C ILE A 293 -7.66 18.81 -8.98
N PRO A 294 -7.75 17.82 -9.88
CA PRO A 294 -6.66 17.48 -10.79
C PRO A 294 -6.41 18.62 -11.79
N VAL A 295 -5.16 19.05 -11.94
CA VAL A 295 -4.74 19.91 -13.05
C VAL A 295 -4.24 19.01 -14.17
N LEU A 296 -5.05 18.86 -15.21
CA LEU A 296 -4.80 17.90 -16.27
C LEU A 296 -3.84 18.49 -17.31
N THR A 297 -2.65 17.91 -17.38
CA THR A 297 -1.58 18.24 -18.31
C THR A 297 -0.99 16.96 -18.91
N ASP A 298 -0.08 17.09 -19.87
CA ASP A 298 0.65 15.93 -20.40
C ASP A 298 1.44 15.22 -19.30
N GLY A 299 2.12 15.98 -18.45
CA GLY A 299 2.83 15.48 -17.27
C GLY A 299 1.91 14.78 -16.28
N TYR A 300 0.68 15.28 -16.08
CA TYR A 300 -0.29 14.62 -15.20
C TYR A 300 -0.63 13.21 -15.68
N PHE A 301 -0.94 13.06 -16.97
CA PHE A 301 -1.24 11.74 -17.55
C PHE A 301 0.00 10.83 -17.62
N ALA A 302 1.19 11.40 -17.85
CA ALA A 302 2.44 10.64 -17.79
C ALA A 302 2.65 10.05 -16.38
N ALA A 303 2.45 10.86 -15.33
CA ALA A 303 2.59 10.43 -13.94
C ALA A 303 1.52 9.41 -13.50
N LEU A 304 0.33 9.41 -14.10
CA LEU A 304 -0.68 8.36 -13.89
C LEU A 304 -0.25 7.01 -14.45
N LYS A 305 0.46 7.00 -15.59
CA LYS A 305 0.90 5.78 -16.27
C LYS A 305 2.20 5.24 -15.71
N CYS A 306 3.18 6.11 -15.53
CA CYS A 306 4.52 5.77 -15.09
C CYS A 306 4.93 6.77 -14.00
N PRO A 307 4.61 6.50 -12.72
CA PRO A 307 4.96 7.38 -11.62
C PRO A 307 6.48 7.49 -11.52
N ASP A 308 6.99 8.72 -11.57
CA ASP A 308 8.41 8.97 -11.33
C ASP A 308 8.65 9.20 -9.84
N SER A 309 9.20 8.18 -9.15
CA SER A 309 9.60 8.29 -7.74
C SER A 309 10.69 9.33 -7.49
N ARG A 310 11.39 9.78 -8.53
CA ARG A 310 12.43 10.82 -8.48
C ARG A 310 11.92 12.20 -8.85
N ALA A 311 10.62 12.36 -9.14
CA ALA A 311 10.06 13.67 -9.42
C ALA A 311 10.32 14.63 -8.24
N ARG A 312 10.70 15.87 -8.54
CA ARG A 312 11.08 16.85 -7.51
C ARG A 312 9.90 17.23 -6.64
N LEU A 313 8.75 17.44 -7.25
CA LEU A 313 7.52 17.81 -6.56
C LEU A 313 6.88 16.59 -5.88
N VAL A 314 6.45 16.78 -4.63
CA VAL A 314 5.71 15.76 -3.87
C VAL A 314 4.37 15.49 -4.54
N ASP A 315 3.68 16.52 -5.02
CA ASP A 315 2.40 16.40 -5.73
C ASP A 315 2.51 15.43 -6.92
N GLU A 316 3.54 15.61 -7.76
CA GLU A 316 3.75 14.78 -8.95
C GLU A 316 4.05 13.31 -8.60
N ARG A 317 4.91 13.08 -7.60
CA ARG A 317 5.27 11.73 -7.13
C ARG A 317 4.06 10.88 -6.72
N TYR A 318 3.00 11.53 -6.23
CA TYR A 318 1.85 10.85 -5.68
C TYR A 318 0.57 11.00 -6.51
N ILE A 319 0.66 11.49 -7.75
CA ILE A 319 -0.50 11.62 -8.65
C ILE A 319 -1.25 10.30 -8.80
N GLN A 320 -0.55 9.20 -9.09
CA GLN A 320 -1.17 7.88 -9.26
C GLN A 320 -1.86 7.43 -7.97
N PHE A 321 -1.19 7.55 -6.82
CA PHE A 321 -1.76 7.17 -5.54
C PHE A 321 -3.02 7.98 -5.20
N ILE A 322 -2.99 9.30 -5.39
CA ILE A 322 -4.16 10.18 -5.17
C ILE A 322 -5.30 9.76 -6.10
N HIS A 323 -4.99 9.50 -7.37
CA HIS A 323 -5.95 9.07 -8.38
C HIS A 323 -6.62 7.75 -7.99
N ASP A 324 -5.86 6.75 -7.57
CA ASP A 324 -6.36 5.44 -7.17
C ASP A 324 -7.32 5.54 -5.97
N VAL A 325 -6.95 6.35 -4.96
CA VAL A 325 -7.79 6.58 -3.78
C VAL A 325 -9.10 7.29 -4.17
N VAL A 326 -9.01 8.31 -5.03
CA VAL A 326 -10.17 9.06 -5.50
C VAL A 326 -11.09 8.22 -6.38
N MET A 327 -10.51 7.42 -7.28
CA MET A 327 -11.24 6.49 -8.15
C MET A 327 -11.96 5.43 -7.32
N SER A 328 -11.30 4.87 -6.30
CA SER A 328 -11.91 3.92 -5.37
C SER A 328 -13.11 4.54 -4.64
N LYS A 329 -12.99 5.79 -4.15
CA LYS A 329 -14.11 6.52 -3.55
C LYS A 329 -15.25 6.77 -4.55
N TYR A 330 -14.92 7.12 -5.79
CA TYR A 330 -15.90 7.35 -6.84
C TYR A 330 -16.74 6.09 -7.14
N ILE A 331 -16.10 4.93 -7.23
CA ILE A 331 -16.78 3.64 -7.44
C ILE A 331 -17.68 3.30 -6.25
N LEU A 332 -17.18 3.45 -5.02
CA LEU A 332 -17.95 3.17 -3.80
C LEU A 332 -19.14 4.12 -3.59
N SER A 333 -19.07 5.33 -4.13
CA SER A 333 -20.11 6.36 -4.02
C SER A 333 -21.13 6.34 -5.15
N GLN A 334 -21.28 5.21 -5.86
CA GLN A 334 -22.20 5.07 -7.01
C GLN A 334 -21.95 6.15 -8.07
N CYS A 335 -20.68 6.42 -8.38
CA CYS A 335 -20.26 7.38 -9.40
C CYS A 335 -20.60 8.84 -9.07
N VAL A 336 -20.76 9.19 -7.79
CA VAL A 336 -20.86 10.60 -7.37
C VAL A 336 -19.46 11.17 -7.16
N SER A 337 -19.03 12.01 -8.09
CA SER A 337 -17.67 12.58 -8.06
C SER A 337 -17.60 13.93 -7.35
N ASN A 338 -16.70 14.02 -6.37
CA ASN A 338 -16.21 15.28 -5.81
C ASN A 338 -14.91 15.75 -6.50
N VAL A 339 -14.60 15.17 -7.67
CA VAL A 339 -13.47 15.58 -8.50
C VAL A 339 -13.92 16.69 -9.43
N ARG A 340 -13.16 17.79 -9.48
CA ARG A 340 -13.41 18.93 -10.37
C ARG A 340 -12.13 19.27 -11.12
N PRO A 341 -11.82 18.56 -12.21
CA PRO A 341 -10.57 18.78 -12.94
C PRO A 341 -10.52 20.17 -13.56
N VAL A 342 -9.32 20.71 -13.67
CA VAL A 342 -9.01 21.94 -14.40
C VAL A 342 -8.03 21.60 -15.52
N ILE A 343 -8.27 22.13 -16.71
CA ILE A 343 -7.36 22.02 -17.85
C ILE A 343 -6.81 23.43 -18.16
N PRO A 344 -5.49 23.62 -18.28
CA PRO A 344 -4.94 24.88 -18.76
C PRO A 344 -5.55 25.25 -20.12
N THR A 345 -6.00 26.50 -20.29
CA THR A 345 -6.79 26.91 -21.46
C THR A 345 -6.14 26.52 -22.79
N HIS A 346 -4.82 26.71 -22.90
CA HIS A 346 -4.04 26.41 -24.09
C HIS A 346 -3.89 24.91 -24.40
N LEU A 347 -4.20 24.03 -23.44
CA LEU A 347 -4.11 22.56 -23.56
C LEU A 347 -5.47 21.88 -23.71
N VAL A 348 -6.59 22.61 -23.71
CA VAL A 348 -7.93 22.01 -23.72
C VAL A 348 -8.09 21.01 -24.88
N ASN A 349 -7.81 21.42 -26.11
CA ASN A 349 -7.99 20.55 -27.28
C ASN A 349 -7.06 19.33 -27.28
N SER A 350 -5.80 19.50 -26.86
CA SER A 350 -4.84 18.39 -26.81
C SER A 350 -5.19 17.39 -25.72
N ILE A 351 -5.70 17.84 -24.57
CA ILE A 351 -6.04 16.97 -23.45
C ILE A 351 -7.35 16.21 -23.71
N LEU A 352 -8.38 16.86 -24.25
CA LEU A 352 -9.68 16.22 -24.50
C LEU A 352 -9.62 15.09 -25.53
N SER A 353 -8.65 15.15 -26.45
CA SER A 353 -8.42 14.10 -27.46
C SER A 353 -7.66 12.89 -26.93
N LYS A 354 -7.14 12.95 -25.70
CA LYS A 354 -6.37 11.83 -25.13
C LYS A 354 -7.26 10.65 -24.72
N PRO A 355 -6.88 9.41 -25.07
CA PRO A 355 -7.58 8.21 -24.60
C PRO A 355 -7.73 8.17 -23.07
N GLU A 356 -6.70 8.59 -22.34
CA GLU A 356 -6.66 8.61 -20.88
C GLU A 356 -7.74 9.53 -20.29
N PHE A 357 -8.07 10.62 -20.98
CA PHE A 357 -9.15 11.52 -20.59
C PHE A 357 -10.51 10.88 -20.92
N VAL A 358 -10.66 10.38 -22.15
CA VAL A 358 -11.92 9.81 -22.65
C VAL A 358 -12.39 8.64 -21.79
N HIS A 359 -11.48 7.75 -21.41
CA HIS A 359 -11.82 6.55 -20.64
C HIS A 359 -12.01 6.79 -19.14
N ASN A 360 -11.72 8.00 -18.64
CA ASN A 360 -11.74 8.28 -17.22
C ASN A 360 -12.88 9.23 -16.82
N SER A 361 -14.00 8.62 -16.40
CA SER A 361 -15.24 9.35 -16.08
C SER A 361 -15.09 10.40 -14.97
N ILE A 362 -14.14 10.24 -14.03
CA ILE A 362 -13.92 11.26 -12.98
C ILE A 362 -13.38 12.58 -13.55
N PHE A 363 -12.85 12.56 -14.78
CA PHE A 363 -12.32 13.74 -15.45
C PHE A 363 -13.37 14.48 -16.31
N HIS A 364 -14.57 13.94 -16.50
CA HIS A 364 -15.54 14.53 -17.43
C HIS A 364 -16.22 15.80 -16.90
N ALA A 365 -16.18 16.05 -15.58
CA ALA A 365 -16.69 17.27 -14.94
C ALA A 365 -15.65 18.40 -14.89
N TRP A 366 -14.84 18.54 -15.94
CA TRP A 366 -13.72 19.48 -16.01
C TRP A 366 -14.17 20.92 -16.32
N ARG A 367 -13.25 21.87 -16.08
CA ARG A 367 -13.36 23.28 -16.45
C ARG A 367 -12.06 23.78 -17.07
N SER A 368 -12.15 24.78 -17.94
CA SER A 368 -10.96 25.51 -18.38
C SER A 368 -10.39 26.32 -17.21
N GLU A 369 -9.09 26.58 -17.23
CA GLU A 369 -8.43 27.44 -16.24
C GLU A 369 -9.09 28.84 -16.15
N ASP A 370 -9.53 29.41 -17.27
CA ASP A 370 -10.23 30.71 -17.27
C ASP A 370 -11.58 30.68 -16.54
N GLU A 371 -12.17 29.49 -16.37
CA GLU A 371 -13.42 29.29 -15.64
C GLU A 371 -13.18 29.02 -14.14
N SER A 372 -11.95 29.19 -13.62
CA SER A 372 -11.60 28.91 -12.23
C SER A 372 -12.44 29.69 -11.22
N GLN A 373 -12.85 30.92 -11.55
CA GLN A 373 -13.75 31.71 -10.69
C GLN A 373 -15.16 31.09 -10.62
N ALA A 374 -15.67 30.60 -11.74
CA ALA A 374 -16.96 29.89 -11.78
C ALA A 374 -16.89 28.57 -11.02
N LEU A 375 -15.76 27.85 -11.13
CA LEU A 375 -15.48 26.65 -10.33
C LEU A 375 -15.51 26.96 -8.83
N ALA A 376 -14.80 28.01 -8.39
CA ALA A 376 -14.78 28.43 -6.98
C ALA A 376 -16.18 28.74 -6.45
N ASN A 377 -16.97 29.49 -7.22
CA ASN A 377 -18.37 29.79 -6.89
C ASN A 377 -19.23 28.52 -6.82
N GLY A 378 -19.02 27.56 -7.74
CA GLY A 378 -19.68 26.26 -7.73
C GLY A 378 -19.36 25.45 -6.48
N ILE A 379 -18.10 25.42 -6.05
CA ILE A 379 -17.65 24.73 -4.83
C ILE A 379 -18.33 25.31 -3.59
N ILE A 380 -18.41 26.63 -3.48
CA ILE A 380 -19.05 27.30 -2.33
C ILE A 380 -20.55 26.99 -2.26
N ASN A 381 -21.22 26.97 -3.41
CA ASN A 381 -22.66 26.73 -3.49
C ASN A 381 -23.03 25.24 -3.42
N SER A 382 -22.04 24.33 -3.49
CA SER A 382 -22.27 22.90 -3.41
C SER A 382 -22.79 22.46 -2.04
N ARG A 383 -23.93 21.77 -2.02
CA ARG A 383 -24.39 21.05 -0.83
C ARG A 383 -23.54 19.80 -0.67
N ARG A 384 -23.11 19.48 0.56
CA ARG A 384 -22.48 18.18 0.84
C ARG A 384 -23.47 17.09 0.48
N SER A 385 -23.14 16.27 -0.51
CA SER A 385 -23.75 14.95 -0.68
C SER A 385 -23.36 14.15 0.56
N ARG A 386 -24.19 14.16 1.61
CA ARG A 386 -24.02 13.22 2.71
C ARG A 386 -24.43 11.86 2.14
N ILE A 387 -23.46 11.09 1.67
CA ILE A 387 -23.64 9.65 1.55
C ILE A 387 -23.65 9.17 3.00
N LEU A 388 -24.86 8.85 3.48
CA LEU A 388 -25.03 8.19 4.76
C LEU A 388 -24.24 6.87 4.69
N PRO A 389 -23.35 6.57 5.66
CA PRO A 389 -22.85 5.21 5.79
C PRO A 389 -24.06 4.32 6.06
N GLN A 390 -24.29 3.33 5.19
CA GLN A 390 -25.13 2.18 5.49
C GLN A 390 -24.33 1.15 6.27
#